data_AF-A0A967KGJ2-F1
#
_entry.id   AF-A0A967KGJ2-F1
#
_cell.length_a   1.000
_cell.length_b   1.000
_cell.length_c   1.000
_cell.angle_alpha   90.00
_cell.angle_beta   90.00
_cell.angle_gamma   90.00
#
_symmetry.space_group_name_H-M   'P 1'
#
loop_
_entity.id
_entity.type
_entity.pdbx_description
1 polymer ?
#
loop_
_entity_poly.entity_id
_entity_poly.type
_entity_poly.pdbx_seq_one_letter_code
_entity_poly.pdbx_strand_id
1 'polypeptide(L)' 'RYWDFRSVGRGDIDFEEIIVALNDIGYHGPLSVEWEDSRMDRVHGATESCAFVRRLDFAPSDVAFDAAFEKE' A
#
# COMPACT_ATOMS: atom_id res chain seq x y z
N ARG A 1 -21.50 -9.25 14.32
CA ARG A 1 -20.79 -8.54 13.23
C ARG A 1 -19.79 -9.52 12.64
N TYR A 2 -19.68 -9.62 11.32
CA TYR A 2 -18.78 -10.56 10.63
C TYR A 2 -17.43 -9.95 10.25
N TRP A 3 -17.20 -8.67 10.58
CA TRP A 3 -15.98 -7.94 10.30
C TRP A 3 -15.70 -6.95 11.45
N ASP A 4 -14.45 -6.50 11.52
CA ASP A 4 -13.94 -5.51 12.48
C ASP A 4 -12.76 -4.74 11.85
N PHE A 5 -12.40 -3.58 12.39
CA PHE A 5 -11.22 -2.84 11.94
C PHE A 5 -9.93 -3.53 12.39
N ARG A 6 -8.95 -3.60 11.50
CA ARG A 6 -7.65 -4.24 11.71
C ARG A 6 -6.55 -3.28 11.31
N SER A 7 -5.42 -3.36 12.00
CA SER A 7 -4.19 -2.66 11.58
C SER A 7 -3.84 -3.02 10.13
N VAL A 8 -3.31 -2.03 9.40
CA VAL A 8 -2.88 -2.19 8.00
C VAL A 8 -1.90 -3.37 7.89
N GLY A 9 -2.14 -4.27 6.93
CA GLY A 9 -1.36 -5.50 6.74
C GLY A 9 -1.75 -6.69 7.65
N ARG A 10 -2.79 -6.55 8.50
CA ARG A 10 -3.29 -7.61 9.41
C ARG A 10 -4.77 -7.97 9.21
N GLY A 11 -5.34 -7.51 8.09
CA GLY A 11 -6.69 -7.87 7.64
C GLY A 11 -6.63 -8.55 6.28
N ASP A 12 -7.77 -8.56 5.58
CA ASP A 12 -7.94 -9.29 4.31
C ASP A 12 -7.74 -8.40 3.07
N ILE A 13 -7.25 -7.16 3.24
CA ILE A 13 -7.02 -6.21 2.14
C ILE A 13 -5.64 -6.44 1.53
N ASP A 14 -5.61 -6.56 0.21
CA ASP A 14 -4.39 -6.55 -0.58
C ASP A 14 -3.96 -5.09 -0.84
N PHE A 15 -3.04 -4.60 -0.02
CA PHE A 15 -2.53 -3.24 -0.16
C PHE A 15 -1.52 -3.09 -1.29
N GLU A 16 -0.87 -4.16 -1.75
CA GLU A 16 0.11 -4.09 -2.84
C GLU A 16 -0.60 -3.74 -4.15
N GLU A 17 -1.72 -4.40 -4.43
CA GLU A 17 -2.57 -4.10 -5.58
C GLU A 17 -3.13 -2.66 -5.55
N ILE A 18 -3.38 -2.11 -4.36
CA ILE A 18 -3.78 -0.70 -4.23
C ILE A 18 -2.62 0.22 -4.61
N ILE A 19 -1.40 -0.06 -4.17
CA ILE A 19 -0.23 0.76 -4.55
C ILE A 19 0.01 0.68 -6.07
N VAL A 20 -0.09 -0.51 -6.67
CA VAL A 20 0.02 -0.69 -8.12
C VAL A 20 -1.05 0.15 -8.84
N ALA A 21 -2.31 0.08 -8.41
CA ALA A 21 -3.38 0.86 -9.03
C ALA A 21 -3.17 2.38 -8.90
N LEU A 22 -2.60 2.85 -7.78
CA LEU A 22 -2.24 4.27 -7.62
C LEU A 22 -1.09 4.68 -8.55
N ASN A 23 -0.11 3.81 -8.72
CA ASN A 23 0.99 4.00 -9.68
C ASN A 23 0.48 4.05 -11.12
N ASP A 24 -0.43 3.16 -11.51
CA ASP A 24 -1.00 3.08 -12.86
C ASP A 24 -1.72 4.37 -13.29
N ILE A 25 -2.34 5.08 -12.33
CA ILE A 25 -3.03 6.35 -12.60
C ILE A 25 -2.12 7.58 -12.39
N GLY A 26 -0.85 7.38 -12.04
CA GLY A 26 0.09 8.47 -11.78
C GLY A 26 -0.25 9.30 -10.53
N TYR A 27 -0.76 8.68 -9.47
CA TYR A 27 -1.03 9.38 -8.23
C TYR A 27 0.28 9.71 -7.48
N HIS A 28 0.52 10.99 -7.22
CA HIS A 28 1.72 11.48 -6.54
C HIS A 28 1.42 12.17 -5.20
N GLY A 29 0.19 12.05 -4.70
CA GLY A 29 -0.19 12.60 -3.41
C GLY A 29 0.33 11.75 -2.23
N PRO A 30 0.23 12.27 -0.99
CA PRO A 30 0.67 11.53 0.18
C PRO A 30 -0.27 10.36 0.52
N LEU A 31 0.31 9.22 0.91
CA LEU A 31 -0.43 8.10 1.49
C LEU A 31 -0.62 8.33 3.00
N SER A 32 -1.86 8.53 3.42
CA SER A 32 -2.22 8.70 4.83
C SER A 32 -2.61 7.35 5.46
N VAL A 33 -2.24 7.16 6.73
CA VAL A 33 -2.66 6.01 7.54
C VAL A 33 -3.61 6.49 8.63
N GLU A 34 -4.89 6.17 8.46
CA GLU A 34 -5.87 6.19 9.55
C GLU A 34 -5.84 4.82 10.25
N TRP A 35 -5.69 4.81 11.58
CA TRP A 35 -5.46 3.58 12.33
C TRP A 35 -6.59 3.29 13.33
N GLU A 36 -7.15 2.09 13.24
CA GLU A 36 -8.09 1.53 14.20
C GLU A 36 -7.90 0.00 14.31
N ASP A 37 -7.58 -0.49 15.51
CA ASP A 37 -7.60 -1.92 15.84
C ASP A 37 -7.83 -2.08 17.35
N SER A 38 -8.99 -2.59 17.74
CA SER A 38 -9.38 -2.74 19.15
C SER A 38 -8.53 -3.77 19.92
N ARG A 39 -7.70 -4.55 19.22
CA ARG A 39 -6.91 -5.66 19.78
C ARG A 39 -5.42 -5.34 19.93
N MET A 40 -5.02 -4.08 19.70
CA MET A 40 -3.62 -3.69 19.63
C MET A 40 -3.39 -2.33 20.32
N ASP A 41 -2.19 -2.12 20.85
CA ASP A 41 -1.81 -0.79 21.33
C ASP A 41 -1.77 0.22 20.18
N ARG A 42 -2.30 1.41 20.42
CA ARG A 42 -2.49 2.44 19.39
C ARG A 42 -1.17 2.92 18.79
N VAL A 43 -0.14 3.13 19.61
CA VAL A 43 1.14 3.65 19.13
C VAL A 43 1.90 2.56 18.40
N HIS A 44 1.89 1.34 18.92
CA HIS A 44 2.48 0.19 18.27
C HIS A 44 1.84 -0.08 16.91
N GLY A 45 0.50 -0.13 16.85
CA GLY A 45 -0.25 -0.37 15.62
C GLY A 45 -0.07 0.71 14.58
N ALA A 46 -0.21 1.99 14.96
CA ALA A 46 0.00 3.09 14.02
C ALA A 46 1.43 3.09 13.46
N THR A 47 2.44 2.80 14.31
CA THR A 47 3.84 2.73 13.89
C THR A 47 4.07 1.60 12.90
N GLU A 48 3.56 0.40 13.19
CA GLU A 48 3.70 -0.77 12.32
C GLU A 48 2.96 -0.58 10.99
N SER A 49 1.72 -0.08 11.03
CA SER A 49 0.93 0.23 9.82
C SER A 49 1.62 1.25 8.93
N CYS A 50 2.19 2.30 9.51
CA CYS A 50 2.93 3.30 8.75
C CYS A 50 4.24 2.74 8.15
N ALA A 51 4.93 1.86 8.87
CA ALA A 51 6.09 1.15 8.33
C ALA A 51 5.71 0.16 7.22
N PHE A 52 4.55 -0.49 7.32
CA PHE A 52 4.04 -1.39 6.29
C PHE A 52 3.75 -0.64 4.98
N VAL A 53 2.99 0.46 5.02
CA VAL A 53 2.68 1.25 3.82
C VAL A 53 3.96 1.74 3.15
N ARG A 54 4.94 2.25 3.91
CA ARG A 54 6.23 2.68 3.35
C ARG A 54 7.04 1.57 2.68
N ARG A 55 6.85 0.30 3.07
CA ARG A 55 7.53 -0.82 2.41
C ARG A 55 6.88 -1.17 1.07
N LEU A 56 5.57 -0.97 0.94
CA LEU A 56 4.84 -1.20 -0.30
C LEU A 56 4.91 -0.02 -1.25
N ASP A 57 5.12 1.20 -0.76
CA ASP A 57 5.24 2.40 -1.58
C ASP A 57 6.56 2.41 -2.37
N PHE A 58 6.57 1.76 -3.54
CA PHE A 58 7.69 1.68 -4.46
C PHE A 58 7.45 2.50 -5.74
N ALA A 59 8.54 2.96 -6.34
CA ALA A 59 8.48 3.66 -7.61
C ALA A 59 8.08 2.71 -8.76
N PRO A 60 7.12 3.08 -9.62
CA PRO A 60 6.79 2.30 -10.80
C PRO A 60 7.95 2.30 -11.81
N SER A 61 7.90 1.36 -12.77
CA SER A 61 8.84 1.33 -13.89
C SER A 61 8.55 2.47 -14.86
N ASP A 62 9.58 3.23 -15.25
CA ASP A 62 9.50 4.23 -16.32
C ASP A 62 9.57 3.62 -17.74
N VAL A 63 9.74 2.29 -17.84
CA VAL A 63 9.88 1.58 -19.11
C VAL A 63 8.60 0.82 -19.41
N ALA A 64 7.97 1.15 -20.54
CA ALA A 64 6.95 0.30 -21.15
C ALA A 64 7.61 -0.99 -21.64
N PHE A 65 7.19 -2.13 -21.11
CA PHE A 65 7.79 -3.44 -21.38
C PHE A 65 7.95 -3.71 -22.88
N ASP A 66 6.91 -3.45 -23.68
CA ASP A 66 6.93 -3.69 -25.14
C ASP A 66 7.92 -2.77 -25.88
N ALA A 67 8.03 -1.50 -25.45
CA ALA A 67 8.96 -0.54 -26.05
C ALA A 67 10.44 -0.92 -25.83
N ALA A 68 10.73 -1.79 -24.86
CA ALA A 68 12.08 -2.30 -24.63
C ALA A 68 12.53 -3.31 -25.71
N PHE A 69 11.59 -3.96 -26.41
CA PHE A 69 11.86 -5.00 -27.41
C PHE A 69 11.71 -4.52 -28.86
N GLU A 70 11.21 -3.30 -29.11
CA GLU A 70 11.07 -2.74 -30.47
C GLU A 70 12.42 -2.33 -31.13
N LYS A 71 13.56 -2.51 -30.45
CA LYS A 71 14.90 -2.11 -30.95
C LYS A 71 15.78 -3.26 -31.46
N GLU A 72 15.25 -4.47 -31.63
CA GLU A 72 15.90 -5.58 -32.37
C GLU A 72 15.26 -5.79 -33.75
#